data_AF-A0ABD0LR49-F1
#
_entry.id   AF-A0ABD0LR49-F1
#
_cell.length_a   1.000
_cell.length_b   1.000
_cell.length_c   1.000
_cell.angle_alpha   90.00
_cell.angle_beta   90.00
_cell.angle_gamma   90.00
#
_symmetry.space_group_name_H-M   'P 1'
#
loop_
_entity.id
_entity.type
_entity.pdbx_description
1 polymer ?
#
loop_
_entity_poly.entity_id
_entity_poly.type
_entity_poly.pdbx_seq_one_letter_code
_entity_poly.pdbx_strand_id
1 'polypeptide(L)'
;MSNALLVQLLTQPHLQPSEAARTGPSSNKYVLNLASCTVMSKVQLEQAIDMNTHALQKDLHDQRLKQLRKMLKDIEEDDWQYKPVEQLIGLR
;
A
#
# COMPACT_ATOMS: atom_id res chain seq x y z
N MET A 1 10.18 -17.96 2.63
CA MET A 1 11.35 -17.30 2.00
C MET A 1 11.04 -17.05 0.51
N SER A 2 10.24 -16.02 0.19
CA SER A 2 9.80 -15.78 -1.22
C SER A 2 9.98 -14.36 -1.74
N ASN A 3 10.23 -13.35 -0.89
CA ASN A 3 10.32 -11.97 -1.37
C ASN A 3 11.66 -11.62 -2.03
N ALA A 4 12.75 -12.33 -1.69
CA ALA A 4 14.06 -12.08 -2.29
C ALA A 4 14.09 -12.44 -3.79
N LEU A 5 13.40 -13.53 -4.19
CA LEU A 5 13.35 -13.96 -5.59
C LEU A 5 12.55 -13.00 -6.48
N LEU A 6 11.52 -12.36 -5.94
CA LEU A 6 10.68 -11.41 -6.70
C LEU A 6 11.44 -10.10 -6.98
N VAL A 7 12.24 -9.63 -6.02
CA VAL A 7 13.12 -8.46 -6.20
C VAL A 7 14.25 -8.78 -7.19
N GLN A 8 14.77 -10.01 -7.17
CA GLN A 8 15.85 -10.43 -8.07
C GLN A 8 15.40 -10.57 -9.54
N LEU A 9 14.13 -10.88 -9.79
CA LEU A 9 13.51 -10.84 -11.12
C LEU A 9 13.27 -9.40 -11.64
N LEU A 10 13.06 -8.44 -10.74
CA LEU A 10 12.83 -7.03 -11.08
C LEU A 10 14.12 -6.21 -11.26
N THR A 11 15.30 -6.78 -10.95
CA THR A 11 16.59 -6.05 -10.94
C THR A 11 17.60 -6.54 -11.98
N GLN A 12 17.20 -7.28 -13.02
CA GLN A 12 18.14 -7.63 -14.10
C GLN A 12 18.10 -6.60 -15.24
N PRO A 13 19.12 -5.74 -15.39
CA PRO A 13 19.37 -5.05 -16.65
C PRO A 13 20.08 -6.02 -17.59
N HIS A 14 19.38 -6.58 -18.58
CA HIS A 14 20.04 -7.21 -19.71
C HIS A 14 20.74 -6.13 -20.55
N LEU A 15 21.96 -5.76 -20.14
CA LEU A 15 22.92 -5.07 -20.98
C LEU A 15 23.86 -6.11 -21.58
N GLN A 16 23.66 -6.42 -22.86
CA GLN A 16 24.77 -6.78 -23.75
C GLN A 16 24.75 -5.81 -24.94
N PRO A 17 25.77 -4.93 -25.09
CA PRO A 17 25.97 -4.17 -26.32
C PRO A 17 26.90 -4.93 -27.29
N SER A 18 26.34 -5.25 -28.46
CA SER A 18 26.96 -5.14 -29.80
C SER A 18 28.29 -5.84 -30.12
N GLU A 19 28.23 -6.88 -30.97
CA GLU A 19 29.14 -6.97 -32.12
C GLU A 19 28.39 -6.56 -33.40
N ALA A 20 28.94 -5.56 -34.06
CA ALA A 20 28.42 -4.94 -35.25
C ALA A 20 28.64 -5.83 -36.48
N ALA A 21 27.57 -6.23 -37.16
CA ALA A 21 27.65 -6.56 -38.58
C ALA A 21 26.30 -6.35 -39.30
N ARG A 22 26.22 -5.17 -39.92
CA ARG A 22 25.55 -4.89 -41.19
C ARG A 22 24.04 -4.59 -41.16
N THR A 23 23.75 -3.45 -41.78
CA THR A 23 22.49 -2.98 -42.40
C THR A 23 21.50 -2.15 -41.56
N GLY A 24 21.48 -0.84 -41.86
CA GLY A 24 20.26 -0.03 -42.00
C GLY A 24 19.74 0.70 -40.75
N PRO A 25 19.32 1.98 -40.86
CA PRO A 25 18.83 2.74 -39.72
C PRO A 25 17.41 2.27 -39.39
N SER A 26 17.23 1.61 -38.25
CA SER A 26 15.90 1.40 -37.67
C SER A 26 15.91 1.80 -36.21
N SER A 27 16.17 3.09 -36.00
CA SER A 27 16.31 3.73 -34.69
C SER A 27 14.99 3.80 -33.89
N ASN A 28 13.85 3.45 -34.49
CA ASN A 28 12.54 3.68 -33.88
C ASN A 28 12.05 2.53 -32.98
N LYS A 29 12.61 1.32 -33.10
CA LYS A 29 12.11 0.12 -32.39
C LYS A 29 12.45 0.13 -30.90
N TYR A 30 13.65 0.59 -30.56
CA TYR A 30 14.18 0.58 -29.20
C TYR A 30 13.54 1.68 -28.32
N VAL A 31 13.25 2.84 -28.91
CA VAL A 31 12.59 3.96 -28.23
C VAL A 31 11.14 3.61 -27.87
N LEU A 32 10.43 2.90 -28.77
CA LEU A 32 9.05 2.46 -28.54
C LEU A 32 8.94 1.40 -27.44
N ASN A 33 9.94 0.52 -27.34
CA ASN A 33 10.03 -0.47 -26.27
C ASN A 33 10.31 0.18 -24.91
N LEU A 34 11.23 1.14 -24.84
CA LEU A 34 11.54 1.86 -23.60
C LEU A 34 10.35 2.67 -23.08
N ALA A 35 9.60 3.34 -23.97
CA ALA A 35 8.38 4.04 -23.60
C ALA A 35 7.31 3.07 -23.06
N SER A 36 7.15 1.90 -23.68
CA SER A 36 6.21 0.87 -23.23
C SER A 36 6.61 0.27 -21.87
N CYS A 37 7.89 0.00 -21.64
CA CYS A 37 8.41 -0.43 -20.35
C CYS A 37 8.18 0.63 -19.26
N THR A 38 8.42 1.91 -19.58
CA THR A 38 8.23 3.02 -18.64
C THR A 38 6.77 3.15 -18.22
N VAL A 39 5.83 3.04 -19.18
CA VAL A 39 4.39 3.05 -18.89
C VAL A 39 4.00 1.85 -18.02
N MET A 40 4.51 0.66 -18.32
CA MET A 40 4.24 -0.54 -17.53
C MET A 40 4.74 -0.41 -16.08
N SER A 41 5.98 0.08 -15.90
CA SER A 41 6.53 0.35 -14.56
C SER A 41 5.73 1.40 -13.80
N LYS A 42 5.25 2.44 -14.50
CA LYS A 42 4.38 3.45 -13.90
C LYS A 42 3.06 2.83 -13.39
N VAL A 43 2.39 2.03 -14.22
CA VAL A 43 1.13 1.37 -13.84
C VAL A 43 1.32 0.43 -12.66
N GLN A 44 2.41 -0.34 -12.64
CA GLN A 44 2.74 -1.22 -11.52
C GLN A 44 2.98 -0.44 -10.22
N LEU A 45 3.65 0.71 -10.31
CA LEU A 45 3.88 1.60 -9.18
C LEU A 45 2.55 2.17 -8.66
N GLU A 46 1.70 2.67 -9.54
CA GLU A 46 0.37 3.19 -9.18
C GLU A 46 -0.47 2.11 -8.49
N GLN A 47 -0.51 0.89 -9.04
CA GLN A 47 -1.19 -0.24 -8.41
C GLN A 47 -0.62 -0.58 -7.03
N ALA A 48 0.71 -0.58 -6.89
CA ALA A 48 1.34 -0.85 -5.60
C ALA A 48 1.01 0.25 -4.56
N ILE A 49 0.98 1.51 -4.98
CA ILE A 49 0.59 2.64 -4.13
C ILE A 49 -0.86 2.48 -3.67
N ASP A 50 -1.78 2.16 -4.58
CA ASP A 50 -3.20 2.00 -4.25
C ASP A 50 -3.43 0.85 -3.27
N MET A 51 -2.80 -0.31 -3.52
CA MET A 51 -2.88 -1.46 -2.63
C MET A 51 -2.35 -1.13 -1.22
N ASN A 52 -1.19 -0.46 -1.15
CA ASN A 52 -0.60 -0.07 0.13
C ASN A 52 -1.45 0.98 0.85
N THR A 53 -2.02 1.93 0.12
CA THR A 53 -2.90 2.96 0.68
C THR A 53 -4.15 2.33 1.30
N HIS A 54 -4.77 1.38 0.59
CA HIS A 54 -5.92 0.66 1.10
C HIS A 54 -5.57 -0.18 2.35
N ALA A 55 -4.41 -0.85 2.35
CA ALA A 55 -3.94 -1.58 3.52
C ALA A 55 -3.73 -0.66 4.74
N LEU A 56 -3.09 0.50 4.55
CA LEU A 56 -2.87 1.49 5.61
C LEU A 56 -4.18 2.06 6.16
N GLN A 57 -5.16 2.34 5.29
CA GLN A 57 -6.48 2.81 5.72
C GLN A 57 -7.19 1.78 6.61
N LYS A 58 -7.12 0.50 6.24
CA LYS A 58 -7.68 -0.58 7.04
C LYS A 58 -6.98 -0.69 8.40
N ASP A 59 -5.66 -0.68 8.44
CA ASP A 59 -4.89 -0.78 9.67
C ASP A 59 -5.18 0.38 10.62
N LEU A 60 -5.30 1.60 10.09
CA LEU A 60 -5.65 2.79 10.87
C LEU A 60 -7.07 2.70 11.43
N HIS A 61 -8.02 2.18 10.64
CA HIS A 61 -9.38 1.92 11.11
C HIS A 61 -9.39 0.90 12.25
N ASP A 62 -8.67 -0.21 12.11
CA ASP A 62 -8.58 -1.25 13.14
C ASP A 62 -7.91 -0.74 14.42
N GLN A 63 -6.89 0.11 14.31
CA GLN A 63 -6.28 0.79 15.45
C GLN A 63 -7.27 1.71 16.16
N ARG A 64 -8.03 2.51 15.42
CA ARG A 64 -9.07 3.37 15.98
C ARG A 64 -10.15 2.56 16.71
N LEU A 65 -10.60 1.46 16.12
CA LEU A 65 -11.56 0.57 16.79
C LEU A 65 -11.01 -0.04 18.08
N LYS A 66 -9.73 -0.43 18.10
CA LYS A 66 -9.07 -0.91 19.33
C LYS A 66 -9.04 0.16 20.41
N GLN A 67 -8.72 1.40 20.04
CA GLN A 67 -8.74 2.53 20.99
C GLN A 67 -10.13 2.77 21.56
N LEU A 68 -11.17 2.80 20.71
CA LEU A 68 -12.55 3.00 21.15
C LEU A 68 -13.04 1.89 22.08
N ARG A 69 -12.71 0.62 21.78
CA ARG A 69 -13.04 -0.51 22.66
C ARG A 69 -12.33 -0.41 24.00
N LYS A 70 -11.08 0.08 24.02
CA LYS A 70 -10.35 0.32 25.27
C LYS A 70 -11.04 1.41 26.08
N MET A 71 -11.37 2.55 25.45
CA MET A 71 -12.08 3.64 26.13
C MET A 71 -13.43 3.20 26.69
N LEU A 72 -14.18 2.36 25.97
CA LEU A 72 -15.43 1.79 26.48
C LEU A 72 -15.19 0.98 27.77
N LYS A 73 -14.16 0.12 27.77
CA LYS A 73 -13.79 -0.67 28.94
C LYS A 73 -13.37 0.22 30.12
N ASP A 74 -12.60 1.27 29.85
CA ASP A 74 -12.19 2.23 30.87
C ASP A 74 -13.42 2.95 31.46
N ILE A 75 -14.42 3.32 30.63
CA ILE A 75 -15.69 3.90 31.08
C ILE A 75 -16.49 2.92 31.94
N GLU A 76 -16.61 1.65 31.53
CA GLU A 76 -17.31 0.62 32.30
C GLU A 76 -16.65 0.35 33.67
N GLU A 77 -15.31 0.42 33.73
CA GLU A 77 -14.55 0.26 34.98
C GLU A 77 -14.73 1.45 35.93
N ASP A 78 -14.96 2.65 35.40
CA ASP A 78 -15.20 3.87 36.18
C ASP A 78 -16.69 4.19 36.40
N ASP A 79 -17.62 3.43 35.81
CA ASP A 79 -19.06 3.70 35.83
C ASP A 79 -19.64 3.80 37.25
N TRP A 80 -19.10 2.98 38.17
CA TRP A 80 -19.50 2.98 39.59
C TRP A 80 -19.21 4.30 40.31
N GLN A 81 -18.29 5.13 39.80
CA GLN A 81 -17.93 6.41 40.41
C GLN A 81 -18.96 7.51 40.12
N TYR A 82 -19.79 7.33 39.09
CA TYR A 82 -20.70 8.35 38.61
C TYR A 82 -22.16 7.97 38.88
N LYS A 83 -23.04 8.98 38.81
CA LYS A 83 -24.47 8.74 38.90
C LYS A 83 -24.95 8.09 37.59
N PRO A 84 -25.89 7.13 37.65
CA PRO A 84 -26.46 6.52 36.45
C PRO A 84 -26.99 7.57 35.48
N VAL A 85 -26.78 7.34 34.18
CA VAL A 85 -27.15 8.28 33.12
C VAL A 85 -28.64 8.62 33.17
N GLU A 86 -29.49 7.67 33.52
CA GLU A 86 -30.94 7.82 33.65
C GLU A 86 -31.30 8.92 34.67
N GLN A 87 -30.59 8.94 35.80
CA GLN A 87 -30.78 9.96 36.84
C GLN A 87 -30.31 11.34 36.38
N LEU A 88 -29.29 11.40 35.51
CA LEU A 88 -28.77 12.66 34.97
C LEU A 88 -29.72 13.27 33.93
N ILE A 89 -30.41 12.43 33.15
CA ILE A 89 -31.39 12.87 32.14
C ILE A 89 -32.82 13.03 32.70
N GLY A 90 -33.00 12.84 34.01
CA GLY A 90 -34.28 13.04 34.69
C GLY A 90 -35.31 11.93 34.44
N LEU A 91 -34.88 10.79 33.88
CA LEU A 91 -35.71 9.60 33.77
C LEU A 91 -35.60 8.82 35.09
N ARG A 92 -36.74 8.53 35.72
CA ARG A 92 -36.81 7.67 36.90
C ARG A 92 -36.93 6.22 36.50
#